data_AF-A0A7Y9G4I8-F1
#
_entry.id   AF-A0A7Y9G4I8-F1
#
_cell.length_a   1.000
_cell.length_b   1.000
_cell.length_c   1.000
_cell.angle_alpha   90.00
_cell.angle_beta   90.00
_cell.angle_gamma   90.00
#
_symmetry.space_group_name_H-M   'P 1'
#
loop_
_entity.id
_entity.type
_entity.pdbx_description
1 polymer ?
#
loop_
_entity_poly.entity_id
_entity_poly.type
_entity_poly.pdbx_seq_one_letter_code
_entity_poly.pdbx_strand_id
1 'polypeptide(L)'
;MTDQSVQETVQAPPWPGRFLALLRGDDVRTWQDKMLKRGWTSLVVDGIYGPHSEEVCVAFQKEKGLNVDGIVGPRTWEATWKAPIT
;
A
#
# COMPACT_ATOMS: atom_id res chain seq x y z
N MET A 1 9.30 38.33 5.76
CA MET A 1 8.48 37.81 4.65
C MET A 1 8.60 36.30 4.72
N THR A 2 7.50 35.66 5.11
CA THR A 2 7.38 34.25 5.49
C THR A 2 7.44 33.36 4.27
N ASP A 3 8.53 32.60 4.10
CA ASP A 3 8.56 31.46 3.19
C ASP A 3 8.18 30.23 4.02
N GLN A 4 6.92 29.82 3.88
CA GLN A 4 6.32 28.77 4.70
C GLN A 4 6.93 27.42 4.34
N SER A 5 7.29 26.70 5.40
CA SER A 5 7.68 25.30 5.41
C SER A 5 6.90 24.47 4.39
N VAL A 6 7.60 24.00 3.35
CA VAL A 6 7.16 22.87 2.55
C VAL A 6 7.12 21.65 3.47
N GLN A 7 5.98 21.47 4.12
CA GLN A 7 5.65 20.21 4.75
C GLN A 7 5.63 19.21 3.61
N GLU A 8 6.65 18.35 3.52
CA GLU A 8 6.58 17.09 2.79
C GLU A 8 5.45 16.27 3.42
N THR A 9 4.22 16.60 3.03
CA THR A 9 3.07 15.79 3.33
C THR A 9 3.36 14.44 2.73
N VAL A 10 3.45 13.41 3.58
CA VAL A 10 3.51 11.99 3.23
C VAL A 10 2.16 11.60 2.61
N GLN A 11 1.75 12.29 1.54
CA GLN A 11 0.43 12.22 0.96
C GLN A 11 0.44 10.96 0.09
N ALA A 12 -0.34 9.96 0.52
CA ALA A 12 -0.59 8.78 -0.29
C ALA A 12 -1.07 9.22 -1.69
N PRO A 13 -0.57 8.63 -2.79
CA PRO A 13 -1.16 8.84 -4.10
C PRO A 13 -2.68 8.60 -4.02
N PRO A 14 -3.48 9.35 -4.80
CA PRO A 14 -4.93 9.22 -4.76
C PRO A 14 -5.31 7.77 -5.02
N TRP A 15 -6.21 7.23 -4.18
CA TRP A 15 -6.67 5.85 -4.34
C TRP A 15 -7.27 5.67 -5.74
N PRO A 16 -6.87 4.63 -6.50
CA PRO A 16 -7.16 4.49 -7.93
C PRO A 16 -8.65 4.23 -8.28
N GLY A 17 -9.56 4.33 -7.32
CA GLY A 17 -10.99 4.12 -7.60
C GLY A 17 -11.39 2.64 -7.68
N ARG A 18 -10.45 1.70 -7.46
CA ARG A 18 -10.68 0.27 -7.69
C ARG A 18 -9.96 -0.63 -6.68
N PHE A 19 -10.61 -1.72 -6.31
CA PHE A 19 -10.06 -2.78 -5.46
C PHE A 19 -8.95 -3.54 -6.20
N LEU A 20 -7.74 -3.60 -5.63
CA LEU A 20 -6.57 -4.20 -6.32
C LEU A 20 -6.58 -5.72 -6.41
N ALA A 21 -7.51 -6.41 -5.72
CA ALA A 21 -7.60 -7.88 -5.70
C ALA A 21 -7.92 -8.54 -7.07
N LEU A 22 -8.16 -7.75 -8.12
CA LEU A 22 -8.59 -8.26 -9.43
C LEU A 22 -7.77 -7.73 -10.62
N LEU A 23 -6.63 -7.05 -10.41
CA LEU A 23 -5.97 -6.36 -11.53
C LEU A 23 -4.44 -6.37 -11.52
N ARG A 24 -3.93 -6.24 -12.74
CA ARG A 24 -2.55 -5.90 -13.07
C ARG A 24 -2.47 -4.41 -13.41
N GLY A 25 -1.41 -3.72 -13.00
CA GLY A 25 -1.25 -2.29 -13.32
C GLY A 25 -0.22 -1.56 -12.47
N ASP A 26 -0.01 -0.29 -12.78
CA ASP A 26 1.02 0.53 -12.11
C ASP A 26 0.66 0.85 -10.65
N ASP A 27 -0.62 0.83 -10.29
CA ASP A 27 -1.07 0.95 -8.90
C ASP A 27 -0.60 -0.23 -8.05
N VAL A 28 -0.62 -1.44 -8.61
CA VAL A 28 -0.14 -2.65 -7.94
C VAL A 28 1.37 -2.60 -7.80
N ARG A 29 2.10 -2.16 -8.84
CA ARG A 29 3.55 -1.94 -8.72
C ARG A 29 3.87 -0.92 -7.63
N THR A 30 3.11 0.17 -7.58
CA THR A 30 3.28 1.23 -6.57
C THR A 30 3.08 0.68 -5.16
N TRP A 31 2.05 -0.13 -4.96
CA TRP A 31 1.81 -0.79 -3.68
C TRP A 31 2.89 -1.80 -3.32
N GLN A 32 3.27 -2.69 -4.27
CA GLN A 32 4.32 -3.69 -4.09
C GLN A 32 5.67 -3.03 -3.75
N ASP A 33 6.06 -1.98 -4.47
CA ASP A 33 7.28 -1.21 -4.20
C ASP A 33 7.24 -0.56 -2.80
N LYS A 34 6.08 -0.02 -2.41
CA LYS A 34 5.92 0.57 -1.07
C LYS A 34 6.01 -0.50 0.03
N MET A 35 5.43 -1.67 -0.17
CA MET A 35 5.53 -2.79 0.76
C MET A 35 6.96 -3.34 0.84
N LEU A 36 7.68 -3.43 -0.28
CA LEU A 36 9.09 -3.79 -0.31
C LEU A 36 9.94 -2.79 0.52
N LYS A 37 9.69 -1.48 0.34
CA LYS A 37 10.32 -0.41 1.14
C LYS A 37 9.96 -0.46 2.63
N ARG A 38 8.83 -1.07 2.98
CA ARG A 38 8.42 -1.31 4.39
C ARG A 38 9.09 -2.54 5.01
N GLY A 39 9.83 -3.34 4.23
CA GLY A 39 10.53 -4.54 4.71
C GLY A 39 9.94 -5.86 4.23
N TRP A 40 8.87 -5.84 3.43
CA TRP A 40 8.26 -7.04 2.85
C TRP A 40 9.03 -7.47 1.59
N THR A 41 10.24 -8.01 1.80
CA THR A 41 11.18 -8.38 0.73
C THR A 41 10.77 -9.61 -0.07
N SER A 42 9.75 -10.35 0.39
CA SER A 42 9.23 -11.52 -0.32
C SER A 42 8.38 -11.14 -1.54
N LEU A 43 7.94 -9.88 -1.67
CA LEU A 43 7.14 -9.41 -2.80
C LEU A 43 7.97 -9.21 -4.07
N VAL A 44 7.39 -9.64 -5.20
CA VAL A 44 7.87 -9.28 -6.53
C VAL A 44 7.08 -8.05 -7.01
N VAL A 45 7.78 -7.00 -7.45
CA VAL A 45 7.15 -5.78 -8.03
C VAL A 45 6.87 -6.01 -9.53
N ASP A 46 5.98 -6.94 -9.83
CA ASP A 46 5.59 -7.31 -11.19
C ASP A 46 4.33 -6.56 -11.68
N GLY A 47 3.67 -5.83 -10.78
CA GLY A 47 2.40 -5.17 -11.03
C GLY A 47 1.23 -6.14 -11.14
N ILE A 48 1.37 -7.36 -10.62
CA ILE A 48 0.36 -8.42 -10.64
C ILE A 48 -0.04 -8.73 -9.21
N TYR A 49 -1.32 -8.52 -8.89
CA TYR A 49 -1.84 -8.92 -7.59
C TYR A 49 -2.10 -10.44 -7.57
N GLY A 50 -1.06 -11.21 -7.27
CA GLY A 50 -1.12 -12.67 -7.12
C GLY A 50 -1.25 -13.13 -5.66
N PRO A 51 -1.25 -14.45 -5.41
CA PRO A 51 -1.37 -15.04 -4.07
C PRO A 51 -0.36 -14.47 -3.06
N HIS A 52 0.87 -14.20 -3.50
CA HIS A 52 1.90 -13.60 -2.65
C HIS A 52 1.59 -12.14 -2.25
N SER A 53 0.97 -11.37 -3.15
CA SER A 53 0.49 -10.01 -2.83
C SER A 53 -0.68 -10.05 -1.86
N GLU A 54 -1.57 -11.02 -2.03
CA GLU A 54 -2.67 -11.27 -1.10
C GLU A 54 -2.17 -11.65 0.30
N GLU A 55 -1.21 -12.57 0.41
CA GLU A 55 -0.62 -12.98 1.70
C GLU A 55 -0.02 -11.79 2.45
N VAL A 56 0.74 -10.95 1.76
CA VAL A 56 1.33 -9.74 2.35
C VAL A 56 0.26 -8.70 2.69
N CYS A 57 -0.78 -8.57 1.88
CA CYS A 57 -1.92 -7.70 2.19
C CYS A 57 -2.64 -8.17 3.45
N VAL A 58 -2.92 -9.46 3.56
CA VAL A 58 -3.53 -10.08 4.75
C VAL A 58 -2.66 -9.86 5.97
N ALA A 59 -1.35 -10.08 5.88
CA ALA A 59 -0.42 -9.86 6.98
C ALA A 59 -0.41 -8.39 7.41
N PHE A 60 -0.34 -7.46 6.46
CA PHE A 60 -0.40 -6.03 6.71
C PHE A 60 -1.73 -5.60 7.36
N GLN A 61 -2.86 -6.12 6.87
CA GLN A 61 -4.18 -5.84 7.43
C GLN A 61 -4.28 -6.35 8.87
N LYS A 62 -3.78 -7.56 9.16
CA LYS A 62 -3.72 -8.10 10.52
C LYS A 62 -2.85 -7.23 11.44
N GLU A 63 -1.65 -6.87 10.99
CA GLU A 63 -0.72 -6.05 11.76
C GLU A 63 -1.31 -4.67 12.09
N LYS A 64 -2.04 -4.07 11.15
CA LYS A 64 -2.64 -2.73 11.32
C LYS A 64 -4.07 -2.76 11.86
N GLY A 65 -4.61 -3.93 12.23
CA GLY A 65 -5.96 -4.06 12.78
C GLY A 65 -7.06 -3.63 11.79
N LEU A 66 -6.83 -3.82 10.49
CA LEU A 66 -7.79 -3.54 9.43
C LEU A 66 -8.68 -4.77 9.16
N ASN A 67 -9.71 -4.58 8.34
CA ASN A 67 -10.49 -5.71 7.83
C ASN A 67 -9.58 -6.61 6.99
N VAL A 68 -9.48 -7.89 7.37
CA VAL A 68 -8.59 -8.86 6.74
C VAL A 68 -9.34 -9.54 5.61
N ASP A 69 -9.47 -8.84 4.49
CA ASP A 69 -10.12 -9.33 3.27
C ASP A 69 -9.11 -9.71 2.18
N GLY A 70 -7.82 -9.44 2.37
CA GLY A 70 -6.79 -9.69 1.36
C GLY A 70 -6.91 -8.75 0.16
N ILE A 71 -7.69 -7.67 0.29
CA ILE A 71 -7.95 -6.70 -0.76
C ILE A 71 -7.38 -5.34 -0.36
N VAL A 72 -6.57 -4.76 -1.24
CA VAL A 72 -6.14 -3.37 -1.07
C VAL A 72 -7.28 -2.43 -1.47
N GLY A 73 -8.17 -2.16 -0.51
CA GLY A 73 -9.18 -1.11 -0.59
C GLY A 73 -8.65 0.27 -0.14
N PRO A 74 -9.50 1.32 -0.11
CA PRO A 74 -9.08 2.68 0.25
C PRO A 74 -8.43 2.78 1.63
N ARG A 75 -8.95 2.04 2.63
CA ARG A 75 -8.42 2.03 3.99
C ARG A 75 -7.07 1.33 4.08
N THR A 76 -6.93 0.18 3.40
CA THR A 76 -5.66 -0.55 3.30
C THR A 76 -4.62 0.32 2.59
N TRP A 77 -4.99 0.93 1.47
CA TRP A 77 -4.15 1.86 0.73
C TRP A 77 -3.68 3.00 1.61
N GLU A 78 -4.58 3.76 2.24
CA GLU A 78 -4.19 4.86 3.12
C GLU A 78 -3.24 4.42 4.25
N ALA A 79 -3.51 3.27 4.88
CA ALA A 79 -2.64 2.71 5.89
C ALA A 79 -1.24 2.38 5.35
N THR A 80 -1.09 1.95 4.09
CA THR A 80 0.21 1.68 3.46
C THR A 80 1.10 2.92 3.33
N TRP A 81 0.56 4.14 3.46
CA TRP A 81 1.36 5.37 3.53
C TRP A 81 1.38 6.01 4.92
N LYS A 82 0.27 5.98 5.66
CA LYS A 82 0.14 6.66 6.96
C LYS A 82 0.54 5.82 8.16
N ALA A 83 0.39 4.49 8.10
CA ALA A 83 0.68 3.64 9.26
C ALA A 83 2.20 3.52 9.46
N PRO A 84 2.70 3.67 10.71
CA PRO A 84 4.12 3.54 11.00
C PRO A 84 4.61 2.12 10.66
N ILE A 85 5.86 1.99 10.23
CA ILE A 85 6.53 0.70 10.10
C ILE A 85 6.75 0.19 11.52
N THR A 86 6.32 -1.05 11.80
CA THR A 86 6.42 -1.70 13.12
C THR A 86 7.33 -2.91 12.95
#